data_AF-A0A925BJA3-F1
#
_entry.id   AF-A0A925BJA3-F1
#
_cell.length_a   1.000
_cell.length_b   1.000
_cell.length_c   1.000
_cell.angle_alpha   90.00
_cell.angle_beta   90.00
_cell.angle_gamma   90.00
#
_symmetry.space_group_name_H-M   'P 1'
#
loop_
_entity.id
_entity.type
_entity.pdbx_description
1 polymer ?
#
loop_
_entity_poly.entity_id
_entity_poly.type
_entity_poly.pdbx_seq_one_letter_code
_entity_poly.pdbx_strand_id
1 'polypeptide(L)'
;MTDELRPQDGYSSQSQPVNPELEATRELLPAYALGTTDPDETRMVKEMLTRFPHLIYELEVYQDMRRALTFSAPTVEIPGMAKSRILSGLLEATAPSVAQSAAPVRGSAPTPPPSGGLLDRLWRLLGGSPDTPAMLRLSPALAALAVVLLVASNLYWSGQIQQMREEQTLLIALASQQDTLLTLVGSGQVHRAELAATPDGTGVETVSVVWNPNAEIALLYAQELPPLASNEVYQVWFIRGDQPVSAGLLRVAEDGTGSLLLRSPEPVGNFDIVGITVEPSTGSELPTSAPIAAGELRA
;
A
#
# COMPACT_ATOMS: atom_id res chain seq x y z
N MET A 1 7.84 28.33 51.56
CA MET A 1 7.90 29.80 51.39
C MET A 1 9.07 30.06 50.48
N THR A 2 8.77 30.54 49.27
CA THR A 2 9.65 31.14 48.23
C THR A 2 10.76 30.27 47.62
N ASP A 3 10.68 29.92 46.33
CA ASP A 3 11.11 30.70 45.14
C ASP A 3 12.60 30.37 44.86
N GLU A 4 13.06 29.86 43.72
CA GLU A 4 12.85 30.32 42.34
C GLU A 4 12.96 29.16 41.33
N LEU A 5 12.07 29.17 40.36
CA LEU A 5 12.21 28.52 39.06
C LEU A 5 13.12 29.38 38.18
N ARG A 6 14.24 28.83 37.72
CA ARG A 6 15.05 29.42 36.64
C ARG A 6 15.03 28.48 35.43
N PRO A 7 14.37 28.83 34.31
CA PRO A 7 14.48 28.07 33.08
C PRO A 7 15.82 28.40 32.41
N GLN A 8 16.60 27.38 32.05
CA GLN A 8 17.68 27.54 31.08
C GLN A 8 17.10 27.31 29.69
N ASP A 9 16.69 28.39 29.06
CA ASP A 9 16.51 28.47 27.62
C ASP A 9 17.88 28.42 26.95
N GLY A 10 18.07 27.48 26.02
CA GLY A 10 19.35 27.32 25.36
C GLY A 10 19.40 26.28 24.23
N TYR A 11 18.28 25.97 23.56
CA TYR A 11 18.37 25.35 22.24
C TYR A 11 18.78 26.43 21.24
N SER A 12 20.09 26.56 21.05
CA SER A 12 20.66 27.35 19.96
C SER A 12 20.33 26.64 18.64
N SER A 13 19.20 26.98 18.04
CA SER A 13 18.91 26.65 16.65
C SER A 13 19.97 27.30 15.77
N GLN A 14 20.91 26.50 15.29
CA GLN A 14 21.79 26.91 14.20
C GLN A 14 20.91 27.12 12.96
N SER A 15 20.53 28.37 12.72
CA SER A 15 19.86 28.80 11.50
C SER A 15 20.82 28.62 10.33
N GLN A 16 20.67 27.50 9.63
CA GLN A 16 21.26 27.26 8.33
C GLN A 16 20.85 28.40 7.39
N PRO A 17 21.73 28.93 6.53
CA PRO A 17 21.36 30.00 5.62
C PRO A 17 20.29 29.49 4.65
N VAL A 18 19.06 29.89 4.90
CA VAL A 18 17.91 29.56 4.06
C VAL A 18 18.08 30.32 2.74
N ASN A 19 18.19 29.59 1.63
CA ASN A 19 18.25 30.20 0.32
C ASN A 19 16.85 30.81 0.01
N PRO A 20 16.71 32.15 -0.10
CA PRO A 20 15.40 32.78 -0.26
C PRO A 20 14.69 32.33 -1.56
N GLU A 21 15.44 32.00 -2.60
CA GLU A 21 14.88 31.48 -3.85
C GLU A 21 14.33 30.05 -3.71
N LEU A 22 14.89 29.27 -2.77
CA LEU A 22 14.42 27.91 -2.48
C LEU A 22 13.08 27.94 -1.74
N GLU A 23 12.93 28.85 -0.77
CA GLU A 23 11.66 29.03 -0.05
C GLU A 23 10.57 29.58 -0.95
N ALA A 24 10.88 30.61 -1.76
CA ALA A 24 9.95 31.12 -2.76
C ALA A 24 9.48 30.02 -3.72
N THR A 25 10.38 29.09 -4.09
CA THR A 25 9.99 27.93 -4.93
C THR A 25 9.11 26.95 -4.16
N ARG A 26 9.41 26.65 -2.89
CA ARG A 26 8.59 25.76 -2.04
C ARG A 26 7.16 26.27 -1.89
N GLU A 27 7.00 27.58 -1.69
CA GLU A 27 5.69 28.24 -1.60
C GLU A 27 4.90 28.13 -2.92
N LEU A 28 5.58 28.08 -4.07
CA LEU A 28 4.96 27.93 -5.39
C LEU A 28 4.64 26.47 -5.77
N LEU A 29 5.19 25.46 -5.08
CA LEU A 29 4.97 24.04 -5.41
C LEU A 29 3.50 23.60 -5.38
N PRO A 30 2.66 23.97 -4.39
CA PRO A 30 1.25 23.60 -4.37
C PRO A 30 0.47 24.22 -5.56
N ALA A 31 0.72 25.49 -5.86
CA ALA A 31 0.11 26.19 -6.97
C ALA A 31 0.53 25.60 -8.32
N TYR A 32 1.81 25.23 -8.45
CA TYR A 32 2.35 24.58 -9.64
C TYR A 32 1.72 23.18 -9.83
N ALA A 33 1.60 22.41 -8.75
CA ALA A 33 0.96 21.11 -8.78
C ALA A 33 -0.51 21.20 -9.21
N LEU A 34 -1.26 22.19 -8.71
CA LEU A 34 -2.66 22.46 -9.08
C LEU A 34 -2.82 23.07 -10.48
N GLY A 35 -1.72 23.49 -11.13
CA GLY A 35 -1.73 24.13 -12.44
C GLY A 35 -2.23 25.56 -12.43
N THR A 36 -2.14 26.25 -11.28
CA THR A 36 -2.59 27.63 -11.08
C THR A 36 -1.47 28.66 -11.13
N THR A 37 -0.23 28.26 -11.41
CA THR A 37 0.92 29.18 -11.56
C THR A 37 0.88 29.94 -12.88
N ASP A 38 1.42 31.15 -12.87
CA ASP A 38 1.62 31.93 -14.09
C ASP A 38 2.82 31.42 -14.94
N PRO A 39 2.99 31.90 -16.19
CA PRO A 39 4.08 31.45 -17.06
C PRO A 39 5.50 31.78 -16.56
N ASP A 40 5.67 32.83 -15.75
CA ASP A 40 6.94 33.23 -15.16
C ASP A 40 7.29 32.36 -13.95
N GLU A 41 6.34 32.13 -13.04
CA GLU A 41 6.43 31.22 -11.90
C GLU A 41 6.69 29.78 -12.35
N THR A 42 6.00 29.33 -13.39
CA THR A 42 6.18 28.01 -14.00
C THR A 42 7.63 27.79 -14.47
N ARG A 43 8.26 28.84 -15.00
CA ARG A 43 9.65 28.78 -15.46
C ARG A 43 10.61 28.71 -14.29
N MET A 44 10.38 29.54 -13.27
CA MET A 44 11.17 29.56 -12.03
C MET A 44 11.15 28.19 -11.35
N VAL A 45 9.98 27.57 -11.21
CA VAL A 45 9.84 26.23 -10.62
C VAL A 45 10.60 25.17 -11.45
N LYS A 46 10.49 25.19 -12.78
CA LYS A 46 11.20 24.23 -13.65
C LYS A 46 12.73 24.36 -13.58
N GLU A 47 13.23 25.59 -13.52
CA GLU A 47 14.65 25.87 -13.36
C GLU A 47 15.15 25.38 -12.01
N MET A 48 14.39 25.66 -10.95
CA MET A 48 14.75 25.25 -9.59
C MET A 48 14.69 23.73 -9.40
N LEU A 49 13.73 23.03 -10.01
CA LEU A 49 13.66 21.56 -10.02
C LEU A 49 14.86 20.92 -10.70
N THR A 50 15.42 21.59 -11.73
CA THR A 50 16.63 21.13 -12.42
C THR A 50 17.87 21.29 -11.53
N ARG A 51 17.91 22.37 -10.74
CA ARG A 51 19.03 22.70 -9.85
C ARG A 51 18.99 21.95 -8.51
N PHE A 52 17.80 21.66 -8.00
CA PHE A 52 17.56 20.99 -6.72
C PHE A 52 16.60 19.81 -6.88
N PRO A 53 17.11 18.62 -7.27
CA PRO A 53 16.28 17.44 -7.52
C PRO A 53 15.48 16.95 -6.30
N HIS A 54 15.87 17.34 -5.07
CA HIS A 54 15.13 16.95 -3.86
C HIS A 54 13.73 17.56 -3.78
N LEU A 55 13.46 18.67 -4.49
CA LEU A 55 12.12 19.29 -4.58
C LEU A 55 11.13 18.45 -5.39
N ILE A 56 11.62 17.46 -6.17
CA ILE A 56 10.76 16.54 -6.93
C ILE A 56 9.88 15.71 -5.97
N TYR A 57 10.43 15.26 -4.84
CA TYR A 57 9.69 14.48 -3.85
C TYR A 57 8.56 15.29 -3.20
N GLU A 58 8.78 16.57 -2.95
CA GLU A 58 7.77 17.46 -2.37
C GLU A 58 6.68 17.81 -3.38
N LEU A 59 7.05 17.97 -4.66
CA LEU A 59 6.10 18.16 -5.75
C LEU A 59 5.17 16.94 -5.94
N GLU A 60 5.70 15.72 -5.77
CA GLU A 60 4.93 14.47 -5.92
C GLU A 60 3.76 14.39 -4.93
N VAL A 61 3.98 14.80 -3.67
CA VAL A 61 2.93 14.84 -2.63
C VAL A 61 1.74 15.73 -3.05
N TYR A 62 2.01 16.91 -3.61
CA TYR A 62 0.94 17.81 -4.06
C TYR A 62 0.25 17.31 -5.34
N GLN A 63 0.97 16.62 -6.23
CA GLN A 63 0.39 16.00 -7.41
C GLN A 63 -0.55 14.83 -7.05
N ASP A 64 -0.23 14.08 -6.01
CA ASP A 64 -1.08 13.01 -5.47
C ASP A 64 -2.38 13.58 -4.91
N MET A 65 -2.29 14.67 -4.16
CA MET A 65 -3.47 15.38 -3.66
C MET A 65 -4.36 15.88 -4.80
N ARG A 66 -3.79 16.44 -5.87
CA ARG A 66 -4.55 16.82 -7.08
C ARG A 66 -5.25 15.63 -7.74
N ARG A 67 -4.57 14.48 -7.82
CA ARG A 67 -5.15 13.26 -8.38
C ARG A 67 -6.33 12.78 -7.55
N ALA A 68 -6.22 12.79 -6.22
CA ALA A 68 -7.32 12.45 -5.33
C ALA A 68 -8.54 13.39 -5.52
N LEU A 69 -8.30 14.69 -5.66
CA LEU A 69 -9.36 15.69 -5.94
C LEU A 69 -10.08 15.45 -7.27
N THR A 70 -9.38 14.89 -8.27
CA THR A 70 -9.97 14.58 -9.58
C THR A 70 -11.10 13.55 -9.47
N PHE A 71 -11.02 12.61 -8.52
CA PHE A 71 -12.07 11.62 -8.28
C PHE A 71 -13.29 12.15 -7.51
N SER A 72 -13.20 13.36 -6.94
CA SER A 72 -14.31 14.04 -6.27
C SER A 72 -15.15 14.91 -7.22
N ALA A 73 -14.71 15.09 -8.47
CA ALA A 73 -15.47 15.87 -9.45
C ALA A 73 -16.67 15.06 -9.96
N PRO A 74 -17.84 15.71 -10.18
CA PRO A 74 -19.00 15.02 -10.76
C PRO A 74 -18.65 14.51 -12.16
N THR A 75 -19.04 13.27 -12.45
CA THR A 75 -18.82 12.67 -13.77
C THR A 75 -19.66 13.42 -14.80
N VAL A 76 -18.99 14.10 -15.73
CA VAL A 76 -19.65 14.72 -16.90
C VAL A 76 -19.57 13.71 -18.05
N GLU A 77 -20.71 13.31 -18.59
CA GLU A 77 -20.74 12.46 -19.78
C GLU A 77 -20.07 13.17 -20.96
N ILE A 78 -18.99 12.58 -21.46
CA ILE A 78 -18.30 13.04 -22.66
C ILE A 78 -19.30 12.95 -23.83
N PRO A 79 -19.54 14.04 -24.61
CA PRO A 79 -20.39 13.98 -25.79
C PRO A 79 -20.00 12.81 -26.69
N GLY A 80 -20.96 11.98 -27.11
CA GLY A 80 -20.70 10.64 -27.69
C GLY A 80 -19.71 10.58 -28.86
N MET A 81 -19.50 11.70 -29.57
CA MET A 81 -18.52 11.81 -30.65
C MET A 81 -17.08 11.99 -30.16
N ALA A 82 -16.81 12.44 -28.93
CA ALA A 82 -15.45 12.75 -28.49
C ALA A 82 -14.59 11.49 -28.25
N LYS A 83 -15.16 10.41 -27.70
CA LYS A 83 -14.46 9.11 -27.61
C LYS A 83 -14.11 8.58 -29.00
N SER A 84 -15.04 8.68 -29.95
CA SER A 84 -14.82 8.26 -31.34
C SER A 84 -13.75 9.11 -32.03
N ARG A 85 -13.75 10.44 -31.87
CA ARG A 85 -12.74 11.33 -32.47
C ARG A 85 -11.34 11.12 -31.91
N ILE A 86 -11.21 10.81 -30.62
CA ILE A 86 -9.91 10.51 -30.00
C ILE A 86 -9.41 9.14 -30.46
N LEU A 87 -10.28 8.12 -30.50
CA LEU A 87 -9.93 6.80 -31.03
C LEU A 87 -9.55 6.86 -32.51
N SER A 88 -10.31 7.60 -33.33
CA SER A 88 -9.96 7.87 -34.72
C SER A 88 -8.63 8.61 -34.83
N GLY A 89 -8.39 9.64 -34.01
CA GLY A 89 -7.12 10.39 -34.00
C GLY A 89 -5.91 9.54 -33.58
N LEU A 90 -6.07 8.59 -32.65
CA LEU A 90 -5.02 7.62 -32.29
C LEU A 90 -4.81 6.56 -33.37
N LEU A 91 -5.89 6.03 -33.97
CA LEU A 91 -5.82 5.08 -35.08
C LEU A 91 -5.22 5.73 -36.34
N GLU A 92 -5.49 7.02 -36.57
CA GLU A 92 -5.00 7.81 -37.69
C GLU A 92 -3.57 8.34 -37.45
N ALA A 93 -3.18 8.64 -36.21
CA ALA A 93 -1.78 8.91 -35.85
C ALA A 93 -0.90 7.64 -35.89
N THR A 94 -1.51 6.45 -35.83
CA THR A 94 -0.82 5.16 -36.02
C THR A 94 -0.87 4.70 -37.48
N ALA A 95 -1.69 5.33 -38.33
CA ALA A 95 -1.65 5.16 -39.77
C ALA A 95 -0.58 6.09 -40.36
N PRO A 96 0.30 5.62 -41.25
CA PRO A 96 1.23 6.50 -41.93
C PRO A 96 0.42 7.46 -42.81
N SER A 97 0.30 8.72 -42.38
CA SER A 97 -0.19 9.82 -43.19
C SER A 97 0.76 10.02 -44.38
N VAL A 98 0.49 9.28 -45.45
CA VAL A 98 1.05 9.49 -46.78
C VAL A 98 -0.02 10.20 -47.58
N ALA A 99 0.11 11.54 -47.64
CA ALA A 99 -0.20 12.41 -48.78
C ALA A 99 -0.83 13.73 -48.35
N GLN A 100 0.03 14.73 -48.05
CA GLN A 100 -0.03 16.04 -48.71
C GLN A 100 1.13 16.94 -48.26
N SER A 101 2.27 16.81 -48.94
CA SER A 101 3.08 17.96 -49.33
C SER A 101 3.98 17.53 -50.48
N ALA A 102 3.43 17.61 -51.69
CA ALA A 102 4.20 17.47 -52.92
C ALA A 102 4.79 18.84 -53.30
N ALA A 103 6.03 19.07 -52.89
CA ALA A 103 6.98 19.90 -53.63
C ALA A 103 8.21 19.02 -53.94
N PRO A 104 8.76 19.02 -55.16
CA PRO A 104 9.68 17.98 -55.60
C PRO A 104 11.09 18.28 -55.09
N VAL A 105 11.57 17.51 -54.13
CA VAL A 105 13.01 17.43 -53.82
C VAL A 105 13.53 16.10 -54.34
N ARG A 106 14.40 16.19 -55.36
CA ARG A 106 15.10 15.06 -55.95
C ARG A 106 15.97 14.36 -54.89
N GLY A 107 15.80 13.03 -54.80
CA GLY A 107 16.89 12.07 -54.67
C GLY A 107 17.55 11.92 -53.30
N SER A 108 17.13 10.91 -52.53
CA SER A 108 17.96 9.74 -52.15
C SER A 108 17.20 8.91 -51.11
N ALA A 109 17.11 7.60 -51.34
CA ALA A 109 16.42 6.66 -50.45
C ALA A 109 17.16 6.51 -49.11
N PRO A 110 16.47 6.44 -47.96
CA PRO A 110 17.10 6.04 -46.71
C PRO A 110 17.19 4.50 -46.68
N THR A 111 18.43 4.01 -46.60
CA THR A 111 18.78 2.60 -46.37
C THR A 111 18.18 2.11 -45.04
N PRO A 112 17.69 0.86 -44.95
CA PRO A 112 17.19 0.32 -43.68
C PRO A 112 18.33 0.25 -42.64
N PRO A 113 18.08 0.55 -41.35
CA PRO A 113 19.09 0.37 -40.33
C PRO A 113 19.38 -1.13 -40.14
N PRO A 114 20.65 -1.53 -40.01
CA PRO A 114 20.96 -2.92 -39.71
C PRO A 114 20.42 -3.27 -38.32
N SER A 115 19.75 -4.41 -38.24
CA SER A 115 19.38 -5.12 -37.01
C SER A 115 20.64 -5.65 -36.32
N GLY A 116 21.48 -4.73 -35.85
CA GLY A 116 22.58 -5.01 -34.94
C GLY A 116 22.03 -5.00 -33.52
N GLY A 117 22.13 -6.13 -32.83
CA GLY A 117 21.69 -6.27 -31.44
C GLY A 117 22.34 -5.22 -30.53
N LEU A 118 21.67 -4.89 -29.43
CA LEU A 118 22.13 -3.93 -28.42
C LEU A 118 23.60 -4.13 -28.01
N LEU A 119 24.05 -5.39 -27.97
CA LEU A 119 25.44 -5.76 -27.69
C LEU A 119 26.42 -5.28 -28.77
N ASP A 120 26.05 -5.32 -30.06
CA ASP A 120 26.90 -4.89 -31.17
C ASP A 120 27.01 -3.35 -31.27
N ARG A 121 25.98 -2.64 -30.76
CA ARG A 121 26.03 -1.18 -30.56
C ARG A 121 26.86 -0.80 -29.34
N LEU A 122 26.77 -1.57 -28.25
CA LEU A 122 27.61 -1.41 -27.07
C LEU A 122 29.09 -1.68 -27.39
N TRP A 123 29.40 -2.72 -28.17
CA TRP A 123 30.78 -3.02 -28.60
C TRP A 123 31.35 -1.99 -29.56
N ARG A 124 30.54 -1.32 -30.39
CA ARG A 124 30.99 -0.18 -31.22
C ARG A 124 31.19 1.12 -30.44
N LEU A 125 30.51 1.28 -29.30
CA LEU A 125 30.72 2.41 -28.39
C LEU A 125 31.93 2.20 -27.47
N LEU A 126 32.22 0.96 -27.07
CA LEU A 126 33.41 0.64 -26.25
C LEU A 126 34.66 0.29 -27.08
N GLY A 127 34.49 -0.19 -28.32
CA GLY A 127 35.57 -0.50 -29.26
C GLY A 127 35.81 0.64 -30.23
N GLY A 128 36.64 1.61 -29.83
CA GLY A 128 36.96 2.78 -30.62
C GLY A 128 37.50 2.45 -32.01
N SER A 129 37.00 3.15 -33.02
CA SER A 129 37.66 3.27 -34.33
C SER A 129 39.11 3.73 -34.15
N PRO A 130 40.06 3.31 -35.01
CA PRO A 130 41.49 3.58 -34.84
C PRO A 130 41.88 5.07 -34.83
N ASP A 131 40.96 5.98 -35.15
CA ASP A 131 41.21 7.43 -35.27
C ASP A 131 40.52 8.27 -34.17
N THR A 132 40.39 7.76 -32.95
CA THR A 132 39.98 8.58 -31.79
C THR A 132 41.21 9.17 -31.09
N PRO A 133 41.25 10.48 -30.77
CA PRO A 133 42.39 11.10 -30.11
C PRO A 133 42.64 10.41 -28.76
N ALA A 134 43.90 10.06 -28.49
CA ALA A 134 44.37 9.20 -27.40
C ALA A 134 44.06 9.68 -25.96
N MET A 135 43.32 10.77 -25.80
CA MET A 135 43.10 11.45 -24.52
C MET A 135 41.96 10.87 -23.68
N LEU A 136 41.15 9.93 -24.23
CA LEU A 136 40.07 9.23 -23.50
C LEU A 136 40.24 7.71 -23.42
N ARG A 137 41.44 7.17 -23.67
CA ARG A 137 41.72 5.76 -23.36
C ARG A 137 41.92 5.61 -21.86
N LEU A 138 40.82 5.49 -21.12
CA LEU A 138 40.84 5.06 -19.72
C LEU A 138 41.59 3.73 -19.67
N SER A 139 42.62 3.63 -18.82
CA SER A 139 43.35 2.38 -18.66
C SER A 139 42.37 1.26 -18.27
N PRO A 140 42.55 0.01 -18.74
CA PRO A 140 41.64 -1.10 -18.39
C PRO A 140 41.50 -1.29 -16.87
N ALA A 141 42.53 -0.90 -16.12
CA ALA A 141 42.50 -0.87 -14.65
C ALA A 141 41.46 0.12 -14.08
N LEU A 142 41.32 1.31 -14.70
CA LEU A 142 40.36 2.33 -14.25
C LEU A 142 38.91 1.93 -14.57
N ALA A 143 38.69 1.26 -15.71
CA ALA A 143 37.39 0.68 -16.05
C ALA A 143 36.99 -0.44 -15.09
N ALA A 144 37.92 -1.35 -14.74
CA ALA A 144 37.66 -2.41 -13.76
C ALA A 144 37.31 -1.85 -12.37
N LEU A 145 38.02 -0.81 -11.92
CA LEU A 145 37.74 -0.14 -10.65
C LEU A 145 36.33 0.50 -10.62
N ALA A 146 35.92 1.14 -11.72
CA ALA A 146 34.59 1.74 -11.82
C ALA A 146 33.47 0.69 -11.73
N VAL A 147 33.66 -0.50 -12.33
CA VAL A 147 32.70 -1.60 -12.23
C VAL A 147 32.61 -2.13 -10.80
N VAL A 148 33.75 -2.32 -10.12
CA VAL A 148 33.76 -2.76 -8.72
C VAL A 148 33.04 -1.76 -7.82
N LEU A 149 33.29 -0.46 -7.99
CA LEU A 149 32.60 0.59 -7.23
C LEU A 149 31.11 0.62 -7.54
N LEU A 150 30.71 0.43 -8.79
CA LEU A 150 29.30 0.37 -9.18
C LEU A 150 28.59 -0.81 -8.52
N VAL A 151 29.21 -2.00 -8.53
CA VAL A 151 28.63 -3.21 -7.90
C VAL A 151 28.57 -3.05 -6.39
N ALA A 152 29.63 -2.55 -5.75
CA ALA A 152 29.65 -2.29 -4.32
C ALA A 152 28.58 -1.25 -3.92
N SER A 153 28.45 -0.17 -4.70
CA SER A 153 27.40 0.82 -4.50
C SER A 153 26.02 0.21 -4.67
N ASN A 154 25.78 -0.56 -5.75
CA ASN A 154 24.49 -1.19 -6.00
C ASN A 154 24.10 -2.16 -4.88
N LEU A 155 25.05 -2.96 -4.38
CA LEU A 155 24.85 -3.85 -3.23
C LEU A 155 24.52 -3.06 -1.95
N TYR A 156 25.21 -1.96 -1.70
CA TYR A 156 24.94 -1.07 -0.56
C TYR A 156 23.53 -0.47 -0.63
N TRP A 157 23.16 0.11 -1.78
CA TRP A 157 21.81 0.66 -1.99
C TRP A 157 20.73 -0.41 -1.90
N SER A 158 21.00 -1.61 -2.43
CA SER A 158 20.09 -2.74 -2.29
C SER A 158 19.88 -3.11 -0.83
N GLY A 159 20.94 -3.18 -0.02
CA GLY A 159 20.82 -3.43 1.42
C GLY A 159 19.99 -2.36 2.13
N GLN A 160 20.24 -1.09 1.82
CA GLN A 160 19.53 0.04 2.40
C GLN A 160 18.03 0.02 2.07
N ILE A 161 17.68 -0.31 0.81
CA ILE A 161 16.28 -0.45 0.38
C ILE A 161 15.60 -1.59 1.12
N GLN A 162 16.29 -2.71 1.36
CA GLN A 162 15.72 -3.84 2.09
C GLN A 162 15.44 -3.47 3.55
N GLN A 163 16.37 -2.76 4.21
CA GLN A 163 16.16 -2.28 5.57
C GLN A 163 14.95 -1.34 5.68
N MET A 164 14.82 -0.38 4.76
CA MET A 164 13.66 0.53 4.75
C MET A 164 12.34 -0.23 4.53
N ARG A 165 12.33 -1.26 3.67
CA ARG A 165 11.15 -2.09 3.44
C ARG A 165 10.77 -2.91 4.67
N GLU A 166 11.75 -3.42 5.42
CA GLU A 166 11.52 -4.15 6.67
C GLU A 166 10.85 -3.24 7.71
N GLU A 167 11.36 -2.01 7.89
CA GLU A 167 10.77 -1.01 8.79
C GLU A 167 9.34 -0.63 8.37
N GLN A 168 9.10 -0.38 7.08
CA GLN A 168 7.77 -0.10 6.56
C GLN A 168 6.80 -1.28 6.79
N THR A 169 7.26 -2.50 6.58
CA THR A 169 6.44 -3.71 6.77
C THR A 169 6.04 -3.86 8.23
N LEU A 170 6.95 -3.56 9.17
CA LEU A 170 6.67 -3.57 10.60
C LEU A 170 5.63 -2.50 10.96
N LEU A 171 5.79 -1.27 10.47
CA LEU A 171 4.84 -0.17 10.73
C LEU A 171 3.45 -0.47 10.18
N ILE A 172 3.36 -1.02 8.95
CA ILE A 172 2.08 -1.43 8.36
C ILE A 172 1.43 -2.54 9.19
N ALA A 173 2.21 -3.52 9.65
CA ALA A 173 1.70 -4.59 10.50
C ALA A 173 1.13 -4.03 11.83
N LEU A 174 1.84 -3.10 12.48
CA LEU A 174 1.36 -2.43 13.68
C LEU A 174 0.10 -1.59 13.43
N ALA A 175 0.07 -0.81 12.34
CA ALA A 175 -1.09 -0.02 11.96
C ALA A 175 -2.33 -0.91 11.73
N SER A 176 -2.16 -2.05 11.04
CA SER A 176 -3.26 -3.00 10.79
C SER A 176 -3.85 -3.58 12.07
N GLN A 177 -3.03 -3.79 13.12
CA GLN A 177 -3.52 -4.23 14.43
C GLN A 177 -4.32 -3.14 15.13
N GLN A 178 -3.88 -1.88 15.04
CA GLN A 178 -4.60 -0.74 15.63
C GLN A 178 -5.94 -0.51 14.94
N ASP A 179 -5.98 -0.57 13.61
CA ASP A 179 -7.23 -0.43 12.84
C ASP A 179 -8.24 -1.52 13.21
N THR A 180 -7.79 -2.76 13.40
CA THR A 180 -8.67 -3.86 13.82
C THR A 180 -9.35 -3.57 15.16
N LEU A 181 -8.60 -3.07 16.15
CA LEU A 181 -9.15 -2.68 17.46
C LEU A 181 -10.06 -1.45 17.37
N LEU A 182 -9.68 -0.46 16.55
CA LEU A 182 -10.49 0.74 16.29
C LEU A 182 -11.77 0.40 15.54
N THR A 183 -11.80 -0.64 14.69
CA THR A 183 -13.03 -1.04 14.00
C THR A 183 -14.02 -1.73 14.96
N LEU A 184 -13.51 -2.41 15.99
CA LEU A 184 -14.32 -2.97 17.07
C LEU A 184 -14.87 -1.88 18.01
N VAL A 185 -14.06 -0.86 18.35
CA VAL A 185 -14.42 0.16 19.37
C VAL A 185 -15.02 1.44 18.78
N GLY A 186 -14.55 1.86 17.61
CA GLY A 186 -14.70 3.20 17.05
C GLY A 186 -16.04 3.50 16.37
N SER A 187 -16.88 2.49 16.09
CA SER A 187 -18.21 2.71 15.53
C SER A 187 -19.26 3.15 16.57
N GLY A 188 -18.91 3.17 17.85
CA GLY A 188 -19.78 3.61 18.94
C GLY A 188 -20.93 2.65 19.28
N GLN A 189 -21.14 1.57 18.52
CA GLN A 189 -22.16 0.56 18.79
C GLN A 189 -21.53 -0.83 18.89
N VAL A 190 -21.01 -1.12 20.07
CA VAL A 190 -20.49 -2.44 20.43
C VAL A 190 -21.59 -3.22 21.13
N HIS A 191 -21.92 -4.38 20.61
CA HIS A 191 -22.87 -5.31 21.21
C HIS A 191 -22.10 -6.42 21.90
N ARG A 192 -22.68 -6.93 22.99
CA ARG A 192 -22.14 -8.06 23.75
C ARG A 192 -23.24 -9.07 24.00
N ALA A 193 -22.94 -10.32 23.75
CA ALA A 193 -23.80 -11.45 24.06
C ALA A 193 -22.99 -12.52 24.77
N GLU A 194 -23.64 -13.21 25.70
CA GLU A 194 -23.09 -14.41 26.32
C GLU A 194 -23.67 -15.62 25.59
N LEU A 195 -22.82 -16.61 25.32
CA LEU A 195 -23.24 -17.86 24.72
C LEU A 195 -23.62 -18.81 25.86
N ALA A 196 -24.81 -19.39 25.76
CA ALA A 196 -25.27 -20.39 26.69
C ALA A 196 -24.67 -21.76 26.31
N ALA A 197 -24.28 -22.52 27.34
CA ALA A 197 -23.93 -23.93 27.17
C ALA A 197 -25.13 -24.72 26.63
N THR A 198 -24.88 -25.60 25.69
CA THR A 198 -25.88 -26.54 25.17
C THR A 198 -25.83 -27.86 25.96
N PRO A 199 -26.76 -28.81 25.74
CA PRO A 199 -26.72 -30.13 26.39
C PRO A 199 -25.40 -30.89 26.17
N ASP A 200 -24.73 -30.68 25.03
CA ASP A 200 -23.45 -31.31 24.69
C ASP A 200 -22.24 -30.52 25.22
N GLY A 201 -22.44 -29.29 25.72
CA GLY A 201 -21.42 -28.41 26.27
C GLY A 201 -21.23 -28.55 27.78
N THR A 202 -21.12 -29.77 28.29
CA THR A 202 -20.89 -29.99 29.72
C THR A 202 -19.57 -29.36 30.17
N GLY A 203 -19.64 -28.44 31.13
CA GLY A 203 -18.47 -27.75 31.68
C GLY A 203 -18.13 -26.42 31.00
N VAL A 204 -18.94 -25.94 30.06
CA VAL A 204 -18.80 -24.57 29.53
C VAL A 204 -19.42 -23.59 30.53
N GLU A 205 -18.62 -22.76 31.19
CA GLU A 205 -19.14 -21.73 32.10
C GLU A 205 -19.36 -20.38 31.39
N THR A 206 -18.29 -19.76 30.89
CA THR A 206 -18.35 -18.36 30.44
C THR A 206 -17.80 -18.22 29.04
N VAL A 207 -18.68 -17.95 28.08
CA VAL A 207 -18.29 -17.57 26.73
C VAL A 207 -19.04 -16.30 26.36
N SER A 208 -18.31 -15.28 25.93
CA SER A 208 -18.88 -14.01 25.51
C SER A 208 -18.32 -13.59 24.17
N VAL A 209 -19.19 -13.00 23.35
CA VAL A 209 -18.82 -12.39 22.08
C VAL A 209 -19.11 -10.91 22.15
N VAL A 210 -18.19 -10.12 21.61
CA VAL A 210 -18.28 -8.68 21.50
C VAL A 210 -18.13 -8.35 20.02
N TRP A 211 -19.12 -7.68 19.43
CA TRP A 211 -19.10 -7.37 18.00
C TRP A 211 -19.63 -5.99 17.72
N ASN A 212 -19.31 -5.51 16.53
CA ASN A 212 -19.91 -4.34 15.93
C ASN A 212 -20.80 -4.83 14.77
N PRO A 213 -22.11 -4.51 14.74
CA PRO A 213 -23.03 -5.03 13.74
C PRO A 213 -22.66 -4.60 12.32
N ASN A 214 -21.96 -3.48 12.17
CA ASN A 214 -21.53 -2.94 10.88
C ASN A 214 -20.11 -3.40 10.47
N ALA A 215 -19.40 -4.12 11.34
CA ALA A 215 -18.06 -4.62 11.05
C ALA A 215 -18.10 -6.12 10.69
N GLU A 216 -17.12 -6.56 9.92
CA GLU A 216 -16.92 -7.96 9.52
C GLU A 216 -16.11 -8.76 10.56
N ILE A 217 -15.94 -8.20 11.76
CA ILE A 217 -15.13 -8.78 12.83
C ILE A 217 -15.87 -8.76 14.16
N ALA A 218 -15.59 -9.77 14.99
CA ALA A 218 -16.04 -9.87 16.38
C ALA A 218 -14.90 -10.43 17.25
N LEU A 219 -14.93 -10.13 18.54
CA LEU A 219 -14.00 -10.68 19.52
C LEU A 219 -14.76 -11.69 20.38
N LEU A 220 -14.27 -12.93 20.40
CA LEU A 220 -14.76 -13.96 21.30
C LEU A 220 -13.78 -14.14 22.46
N TYR A 221 -14.33 -14.18 23.66
CA TYR A 221 -13.62 -14.48 24.89
C TYR A 221 -14.32 -15.63 25.61
N ALA A 222 -13.57 -16.70 25.87
CA ALA A 222 -14.04 -17.89 26.55
C ALA A 222 -13.16 -18.15 27.79
N GLN A 223 -13.79 -18.59 28.86
CA GLN A 223 -13.15 -19.05 30.08
C GLN A 223 -13.73 -20.40 30.47
N GLU A 224 -12.89 -21.22 31.07
CA GLU A 224 -13.26 -22.54 31.59
C GLU A 224 -13.86 -23.47 30.52
N LEU A 225 -13.40 -23.35 29.27
CA LEU A 225 -13.74 -24.36 28.28
C LEU A 225 -13.01 -25.68 28.61
N PRO A 226 -13.69 -26.83 28.45
CA PRO A 226 -13.05 -28.12 28.68
C PRO A 226 -11.79 -28.30 27.82
N PRO A 227 -10.73 -28.94 28.35
CA PRO A 227 -9.56 -29.27 27.54
C PRO A 227 -9.92 -30.30 26.47
N LEU A 228 -9.44 -30.07 25.24
CA LEU A 228 -9.65 -30.96 24.10
C LEU A 228 -8.46 -31.90 23.88
N ALA A 229 -8.70 -33.00 23.15
CA ALA A 229 -7.60 -33.86 22.72
C ALA A 229 -6.69 -33.14 21.70
N SER A 230 -5.45 -33.62 21.54
CA SER A 230 -4.46 -32.97 20.65
C SER A 230 -4.87 -32.95 19.17
N ASN A 231 -5.82 -33.80 18.78
CA ASN A 231 -6.39 -33.90 17.43
C ASN A 231 -7.71 -33.12 17.26
N GLU A 232 -8.11 -32.32 18.25
CA GLU A 232 -9.36 -31.56 18.27
C GLU A 232 -9.09 -30.06 18.45
N VAL A 233 -10.06 -29.24 18.05
CA VAL A 233 -10.04 -27.79 18.20
C VAL A 233 -11.47 -27.28 18.33
N TYR A 234 -11.66 -26.16 19.02
CA TYR A 234 -12.95 -25.48 18.98
C TYR A 234 -13.06 -24.70 17.67
N GLN A 235 -14.17 -24.84 16.96
CA GLN A 235 -14.47 -24.00 15.81
C GLN A 235 -15.69 -23.15 16.10
N VAL A 236 -15.57 -21.88 15.77
CA VAL A 236 -16.64 -20.89 15.96
C VAL A 236 -17.33 -20.68 14.63
N TRP A 237 -18.65 -20.55 14.66
CA TRP A 237 -19.51 -20.41 13.49
C TRP A 237 -20.43 -19.22 13.65
N PHE A 238 -20.57 -18.42 12.58
CA PHE A 238 -21.68 -17.50 12.41
C PHE A 238 -22.76 -18.19 11.61
N ILE A 239 -24.01 -18.13 12.07
CA ILE A 239 -25.12 -18.85 11.45
C ILE A 239 -26.18 -17.83 11.03
N ARG A 240 -26.55 -17.87 9.75
CA ARG A 240 -27.71 -17.18 9.20
C ARG A 240 -28.72 -18.21 8.73
N GLY A 241 -29.90 -18.24 9.34
CA GLY A 241 -30.87 -19.30 9.08
C GLY A 241 -30.24 -20.68 9.31
N ASP A 242 -30.05 -21.44 8.22
CA ASP A 242 -29.48 -22.81 8.24
C ASP A 242 -28.07 -22.88 7.58
N GLN A 243 -27.43 -21.73 7.37
CA GLN A 243 -26.10 -21.63 6.75
C GLN A 243 -25.05 -21.26 7.79
N PRO A 244 -24.26 -22.24 8.28
CA PRO A 244 -23.10 -21.97 9.11
C PRO A 244 -21.92 -21.49 8.27
N VAL A 245 -21.26 -20.43 8.72
CA VAL A 245 -20.05 -19.85 8.15
C VAL A 245 -18.95 -19.92 9.20
N SER A 246 -17.81 -20.52 8.85
CA SER A 246 -16.68 -20.63 9.76
C SER A 246 -16.14 -19.26 10.12
N ALA A 247 -16.13 -18.94 11.42
CA ALA A 247 -15.66 -17.67 11.98
C ALA A 247 -14.21 -17.74 12.48
N GLY A 248 -13.71 -18.96 12.74
CA GLY A 248 -12.31 -19.23 13.08
C GLY A 248 -12.13 -20.42 14.03
N LEU A 249 -10.86 -20.78 14.26
CA LEU A 249 -10.46 -21.87 15.16
C LEU A 249 -9.96 -21.30 16.48
N LEU A 250 -10.59 -21.70 17.59
CA LEU A 250 -10.24 -21.30 18.95
C LEU A 250 -9.40 -22.40 19.60
N ARG A 251 -8.22 -22.02 20.08
CA ARG A 251 -7.39 -22.85 20.96
C ARG A 251 -7.41 -22.22 22.34
N VAL A 252 -7.61 -23.06 23.35
CA VAL A 252 -7.66 -22.64 24.75
C VAL A 252 -6.37 -23.06 25.46
N ALA A 253 -5.98 -22.30 26.48
CA ALA A 253 -4.88 -22.65 27.36
C ALA A 253 -5.30 -23.77 28.35
N GLU A 254 -4.36 -24.26 29.17
CA GLU A 254 -4.61 -25.34 30.13
C GLU A 254 -5.68 -24.99 31.17
N ASP A 255 -5.88 -23.70 31.45
CA ASP A 255 -6.90 -23.16 32.34
C ASP A 255 -8.28 -23.00 31.67
N GLY A 256 -8.42 -23.42 30.40
CA GLY A 256 -9.65 -23.28 29.61
C GLY A 256 -9.90 -21.88 29.08
N THR A 257 -8.96 -20.94 29.27
CA THR A 257 -9.08 -19.57 28.78
C THR A 257 -8.66 -19.49 27.32
N GLY A 258 -9.44 -18.78 26.49
CA GLY A 258 -9.12 -18.55 25.09
C GLY A 258 -9.75 -17.26 24.58
N SER A 259 -9.06 -16.61 23.64
CA SER A 259 -9.60 -15.48 22.89
C SER A 259 -9.35 -15.65 21.41
N LEU A 260 -10.31 -15.22 20.59
CA LEU A 260 -10.23 -15.32 19.14
C LEU A 260 -10.88 -14.11 18.49
N LEU A 261 -10.18 -13.51 17.54
CA LEU A 261 -10.78 -12.55 16.61
C LEU A 261 -11.50 -13.33 15.52
N LEU A 262 -12.83 -13.29 15.57
CA LEU A 262 -13.72 -13.87 14.58
C LEU A 262 -13.75 -12.99 13.33
N ARG A 263 -13.74 -13.63 12.16
CA ARG A 263 -13.87 -12.95 10.87
C ARG A 263 -15.07 -13.50 10.11
N SER A 264 -15.73 -12.61 9.39
CA SER A 264 -16.91 -12.91 8.59
C SER A 264 -16.72 -12.37 7.17
N PRO A 265 -17.31 -12.99 6.14
CA PRO A 265 -17.33 -12.44 4.78
C PRO A 265 -18.24 -11.20 4.62
N GLU A 266 -19.03 -10.86 5.65
CA GLU A 266 -19.97 -9.74 5.65
C GLU A 266 -20.22 -9.22 7.08
N PRO A 267 -20.89 -8.06 7.27
CA PRO A 267 -21.09 -7.50 8.60
C PRO A 267 -21.75 -8.49 9.58
N VAL A 268 -21.21 -8.57 10.80
CA VAL A 268 -21.65 -9.54 11.82
C VAL A 268 -23.14 -9.35 12.18
N GLY A 269 -23.66 -8.14 12.06
CA GLY A 269 -25.08 -7.85 12.28
C GLY A 269 -26.04 -8.54 11.30
N ASN A 270 -25.53 -9.15 10.22
CA ASN A 270 -26.35 -9.92 9.28
C ASN A 270 -26.50 -11.41 9.70
N PHE A 271 -25.89 -11.84 10.80
CA PHE A 271 -26.00 -13.22 11.31
C PHE A 271 -26.92 -13.27 12.53
N ASP A 272 -27.61 -14.40 12.68
CA ASP A 272 -28.62 -14.57 13.73
C ASP A 272 -28.01 -15.16 15.00
N ILE A 273 -27.07 -16.11 14.82
CA ILE A 273 -26.54 -16.95 15.90
C ILE A 273 -25.02 -17.07 15.76
N VAL A 274 -24.34 -17.11 16.89
CA VAL A 274 -22.96 -17.60 17.01
C VAL A 274 -22.96 -18.93 17.74
N GLY A 275 -22.19 -19.90 17.24
CA GLY A 275 -22.07 -21.24 17.83
C GLY A 275 -20.62 -21.69 17.92
N ILE A 276 -20.33 -22.57 18.89
CA ILE A 276 -19.03 -23.22 19.06
C ILE A 276 -19.23 -24.73 18.99
N THR A 277 -18.43 -25.41 18.19
CA THR A 277 -18.40 -26.89 18.07
C THR A 277 -17.00 -27.42 18.34
N VAL A 278 -16.91 -28.72 18.62
CA VAL A 278 -15.63 -29.44 18.68
C VAL A 278 -15.37 -30.07 17.32
N GLU A 279 -14.27 -29.71 16.69
CA GLU A 279 -13.92 -30.12 15.32
C GLU A 279 -12.54 -30.78 15.30
N PRO A 280 -12.19 -31.52 14.23
CA PRO A 280 -10.83 -31.99 14.01
C PRO A 280 -9.83 -30.83 14.00
N SER A 281 -8.57 -31.07 14.37
CA SER A 281 -7.55 -30.01 14.54
C SER A 281 -7.28 -29.12 13.32
N THR A 282 -7.69 -29.56 12.12
CA THR A 282 -7.64 -28.80 10.86
C THR A 282 -8.85 -27.87 10.64
N GLY A 283 -9.87 -27.98 11.49
CA GLY A 283 -11.20 -27.44 11.24
C GLY A 283 -12.00 -28.28 10.24
N SER A 284 -13.25 -27.86 10.05
CA SER A 284 -14.22 -28.44 9.12
C SER A 284 -14.82 -27.37 8.21
N GLU A 285 -15.32 -27.77 7.04
CA GLU A 285 -16.08 -26.88 6.14
C GLU A 285 -17.50 -26.61 6.67
N LEU A 286 -18.08 -27.61 7.34
CA LEU A 286 -19.38 -27.54 8.01
C LEU A 286 -19.23 -28.14 9.42
N PRO A 287 -20.07 -27.74 10.39
CA PRO A 287 -20.10 -28.35 11.71
C PRO A 287 -20.20 -29.89 11.64
N THR A 288 -19.26 -30.60 12.25
CA THR A 288 -19.29 -32.08 12.32
C THR A 288 -19.85 -32.60 13.65
N SER A 289 -19.86 -31.76 14.68
CA SER A 289 -20.43 -32.06 15.99
C SER A 289 -21.56 -31.10 16.35
N ALA A 290 -22.34 -31.49 17.37
CA ALA A 290 -23.33 -30.60 17.95
C ALA A 290 -22.63 -29.38 18.60
N PRO A 291 -23.25 -28.18 18.55
CA PRO A 291 -22.69 -27.02 19.21
C PRO A 291 -22.65 -27.27 20.71
N ILE A 292 -21.53 -26.93 21.35
CA ILE A 292 -21.33 -26.95 22.81
C ILE A 292 -21.76 -25.65 23.48
N ALA A 293 -21.76 -24.55 22.72
CA ALA A 293 -22.21 -23.25 23.18
C ALA A 293 -22.85 -22.51 22.01
N ALA A 294 -23.94 -21.81 22.26
CA ALA A 294 -24.60 -20.99 21.26
C ALA A 294 -25.22 -19.73 21.88
N GLY A 295 -25.26 -18.65 21.12
CA GLY A 295 -25.84 -17.38 21.53
C GLY A 295 -26.41 -16.63 20.35
N GLU A 296 -27.43 -15.81 20.60
CA GLU A 296 -28.03 -14.97 19.56
C GLU A 296 -27.21 -13.68 19.38
N LEU A 297 -27.04 -13.27 18.12
CA LEU A 297 -26.42 -12.00 17.74
C LEU A 297 -27.51 -10.95 17.50
N ARG A 298 -28.27 -10.61 18.55
CA ARG A 298 -29.29 -9.55 18.46
C ARG A 298 -28.65 -8.17 18.63
N ALA A 299 -28.95 -7.28 17.68
CA ALA A 299 -28.77 -5.84 17.80
C ALA A 299 -29.87 -5.21 18.68
#